data_AF-A0A968KMD5-F1
#
_entry.id   AF-A0A968KMD5-F1
#
_cell.length_a   1.000
_cell.length_b   1.000
_cell.length_c   1.000
_cell.angle_alpha   90.00
_cell.angle_beta   90.00
_cell.angle_gamma   90.00
#
_symmetry.space_group_name_H-M   'P 1'
#
loop_
_entity.id
_entity.type
_entity.pdbx_description
1 polymer ?
#
loop_
_entity_poly.entity_id
_entity_poly.type
_entity_poly.pdbx_seq_one_letter_code
_entity_poly.pdbx_strand_id
1 'polypeptide(L)'
;MVYLQLGRIAEAQKEFNAALAIETRYSIGPWLVGNIHTDAEQYQSQIDRFEEIIVQNQEYARARNNLALAHLKTGNLELARREAEEAIQINSRFAEAHNTLALIQERQGRADLAIKSYQKALDLDPDNPVLLYNAALAYDSMDSGPKAMELLKRAHRIYQDAQEGPKEKHLREVLADWKRKYQPQSQNPAEIQMAEEIRGQEEKKNIAGSQSSSIRPQVEPLKKPGTGELEKEAESSNQPSGPKILKVTQPSSSPSERRDPEE
;
A
#
# COMPACT_ATOMS: atom_id res chain seq x y z
N MET A 1 33.15 1.96 -25.96
CA MET A 1 32.32 1.93 -24.74
C MET A 1 30.88 1.68 -25.15
N VAL A 2 30.44 0.42 -25.15
CA VAL A 2 29.24 -0.08 -25.86
C VAL A 2 28.30 -0.85 -24.90
N TYR A 3 28.13 -0.37 -23.67
CA TYR A 3 27.37 -1.13 -22.65
C TYR A 3 26.35 -0.32 -21.82
N LEU A 4 25.76 0.76 -22.36
CA LEU A 4 24.81 1.59 -21.58
C LEU A 4 23.44 1.84 -22.23
N GLN A 5 23.19 1.43 -23.47
CA GLN A 5 21.88 1.60 -24.11
C GLN A 5 20.94 0.40 -23.89
N LEU A 6 21.43 -0.84 -23.94
CA LEU A 6 20.56 -2.03 -23.90
C LEU A 6 19.85 -2.25 -22.54
N GLY A 7 20.47 -1.85 -21.42
CA GLY A 7 19.87 -1.97 -20.09
C GLY A 7 18.66 -1.07 -19.90
N ARG A 8 18.77 0.21 -20.31
CA ARG A 8 17.67 1.18 -20.24
C ARG A 8 16.55 0.88 -21.23
N ILE A 9 16.87 0.27 -22.38
CA ILE A 9 15.87 -0.13 -23.37
C ILE A 9 15.03 -1.30 -22.85
N ALA A 10 15.62 -2.30 -22.20
CA ALA A 10 14.88 -3.40 -21.59
C ALA A 10 14.01 -2.94 -20.40
N GLU A 11 14.51 -2.01 -19.59
CA GLU A 11 13.75 -1.40 -18.48
C GLU A 11 12.60 -0.53 -18.99
N ALA A 12 12.85 0.31 -19.99
CA ALA A 12 11.80 1.09 -20.66
C ALA A 12 10.74 0.19 -21.27
N GLN A 13 11.13 -0.91 -21.92
CA GLN A 13 10.20 -1.90 -22.50
C GLN A 13 9.37 -2.63 -21.43
N LYS A 14 9.92 -2.85 -20.23
CA LYS A 14 9.21 -3.45 -19.09
C LYS A 14 8.20 -2.49 -18.48
N GLU A 15 8.58 -1.25 -18.22
CA GLU A 15 7.67 -0.18 -17.76
C GLU A 15 6.57 0.12 -18.81
N PHE A 16 6.93 0.05 -20.10
CA PHE A 16 6.05 0.19 -21.26
C PHE A 16 5.00 -0.92 -21.38
N ASN A 17 5.39 -2.19 -21.23
CA ASN A 17 4.43 -3.31 -21.23
C ASN A 17 3.49 -3.25 -20.02
N ALA A 18 3.95 -2.74 -18.88
CA ALA A 18 3.10 -2.50 -17.72
C ALA A 18 2.08 -1.37 -17.97
N ALA A 19 2.47 -0.30 -18.67
CA ALA A 19 1.57 0.78 -19.06
C ALA A 19 0.51 0.35 -20.08
N LEU A 20 0.87 -0.51 -21.04
CA LEU A 20 -0.06 -1.07 -22.05
C LEU A 20 -0.99 -2.15 -21.49
N ALA A 21 -0.61 -2.84 -20.42
CA ALA A 21 -1.45 -3.84 -19.75
C ALA A 21 -2.59 -3.20 -18.93
N ILE A 22 -2.51 -1.90 -18.62
CA ILE A 22 -3.55 -1.16 -17.90
C ILE A 22 -4.47 -0.48 -18.93
N GLU A 23 -5.29 -1.32 -19.55
CA GLU A 23 -6.56 -1.01 -20.22
C GLU A 23 -6.56 0.10 -21.29
N THR A 24 -6.15 -0.31 -22.48
CA THR A 24 -6.90 -0.21 -23.75
C THR A 24 -8.27 0.46 -23.69
N ARG A 25 -8.32 1.79 -23.63
CA ARG A 25 -9.47 2.56 -24.15
C ARG A 25 -9.15 3.91 -24.75
N TYR A 26 -7.90 4.38 -24.67
CA TYR A 26 -7.55 5.69 -25.24
C TYR A 26 -6.15 5.82 -25.85
N SER A 27 -5.57 4.73 -26.35
CA SER A 27 -4.38 4.81 -27.20
C SER A 27 -4.52 3.93 -28.44
N ILE A 28 -3.90 4.38 -29.52
CA ILE A 28 -3.97 3.88 -30.90
C ILE A 28 -3.22 2.52 -30.99
N GLY A 29 -3.72 1.53 -30.25
CA GLY A 29 -2.99 0.31 -29.84
C GLY A 29 -2.62 -0.70 -30.93
N PRO A 30 -3.29 -0.82 -32.09
CA PRO A 30 -2.87 -1.81 -33.10
C PRO A 30 -1.81 -1.30 -34.09
N TRP A 31 -1.65 0.02 -34.28
CA TRP A 31 -0.78 0.56 -35.35
C TRP A 31 0.70 0.65 -34.96
N LEU A 32 1.02 0.73 -33.67
CA LEU A 32 2.38 1.04 -33.17
C LEU A 32 3.24 -0.19 -32.82
N VAL A 33 2.67 -1.40 -32.75
CA VAL A 33 3.42 -2.63 -32.39
C VAL A 33 4.18 -3.21 -33.58
N GLY A 34 3.84 -2.82 -34.81
CA GLY A 34 4.23 -3.53 -36.03
C GLY A 34 5.67 -3.37 -36.53
N ASN A 35 6.43 -2.36 -36.13
CA ASN A 35 7.76 -2.10 -36.72
C ASN A 35 8.80 -1.73 -35.66
N ILE A 36 9.33 -2.74 -34.96
CA ILE A 36 10.49 -2.60 -34.10
C ILE A 36 11.71 -3.17 -34.81
N HIS A 37 12.18 -2.54 -35.89
CA HIS A 37 13.53 -2.78 -36.41
C HIS A 37 14.14 -1.52 -37.07
N THR A 38 15.10 -0.94 -36.32
CA THR A 38 16.18 0.03 -36.69
C THR A 38 15.83 1.49 -37.03
N ASP A 39 16.07 2.41 -36.08
CA ASP A 39 16.88 3.66 -36.21
C ASP A 39 16.80 4.49 -34.90
N ALA A 40 17.94 4.98 -34.39
CA ALA A 40 18.01 5.73 -33.12
C ALA A 40 17.14 7.01 -33.10
N GLU A 41 16.99 7.66 -34.24
CA GLU A 41 16.16 8.86 -34.43
C GLU A 41 14.66 8.53 -34.39
N GLN A 42 14.27 7.36 -34.92
CA GLN A 42 12.89 6.87 -34.84
C GLN A 42 12.52 6.45 -33.42
N TYR A 43 13.46 5.90 -32.64
CA TYR A 43 13.25 5.64 -31.22
C TYR A 43 13.06 6.92 -30.42
N GLN A 44 13.86 7.97 -30.67
CA GLN A 44 13.70 9.24 -29.97
C GLN A 44 12.34 9.88 -30.29
N SER A 45 11.92 9.93 -31.56
CA SER A 45 10.61 10.46 -31.94
C SER A 45 9.44 9.66 -31.32
N GLN A 46 9.58 8.34 -31.17
CA GLN A 46 8.58 7.53 -30.48
C GLN A 46 8.57 7.77 -28.97
N ILE A 47 9.73 7.91 -28.33
CA ILE A 47 9.83 8.28 -26.91
C ILE A 47 9.11 9.59 -26.66
N ASP A 48 9.39 10.63 -27.46
CA ASP A 48 8.76 11.95 -27.32
C ASP A 48 7.22 11.85 -27.46
N ARG A 49 6.72 11.07 -28.44
CA ARG A 49 5.28 10.83 -28.62
C ARG A 49 4.66 10.08 -27.44
N PHE A 50 5.37 9.13 -26.85
CA PHE A 50 4.87 8.41 -25.69
C PHE A 50 4.89 9.26 -24.42
N GLU A 51 5.91 10.09 -24.24
CA GLU A 51 5.94 11.09 -23.15
C GLU A 51 4.75 12.05 -23.27
N GLU A 52 4.41 12.50 -24.48
CA GLU A 52 3.23 13.32 -24.72
C GLU A 52 1.93 12.59 -24.29
N ILE A 53 1.77 11.31 -24.67
CA ILE A 53 0.60 10.51 -24.28
C ILE A 53 0.53 10.32 -22.76
N ILE A 54 1.67 10.08 -22.10
CA ILE A 54 1.73 9.94 -20.63
C ILE A 54 1.26 11.24 -19.97
N VAL A 55 1.77 12.39 -20.42
CA VAL A 55 1.36 13.71 -19.90
C VAL A 55 -0.13 13.94 -20.14
N GLN A 56 -0.63 13.66 -21.35
CA GLN A 56 -2.06 13.78 -21.66
C GLN A 56 -2.93 12.90 -20.76
N ASN A 57 -2.54 11.65 -20.52
CA ASN A 57 -3.26 10.74 -19.62
C ASN A 57 -3.24 11.24 -18.16
N GLN A 58 -2.11 11.78 -17.69
CA GLN A 58 -2.02 12.38 -16.35
C GLN A 58 -2.95 13.59 -16.21
N GLU A 59 -2.97 14.49 -17.20
CA GLU A 59 -3.88 15.64 -17.21
C GLU A 59 -5.35 15.20 -17.30
N TYR A 60 -5.64 14.15 -18.07
CA TYR A 60 -7.00 13.59 -18.17
C TYR A 60 -7.46 12.99 -16.84
N ALA A 61 -6.61 12.22 -16.16
CA ALA A 61 -6.88 11.71 -14.81
C ALA A 61 -7.13 12.86 -13.81
N ARG A 62 -6.32 13.93 -13.87
CA ARG A 62 -6.51 15.13 -13.04
C ARG A 62 -7.84 15.83 -13.31
N ALA A 63 -8.22 15.98 -14.58
CA ALA A 63 -9.49 16.58 -14.97
C ALA A 63 -10.69 15.77 -14.44
N ARG A 64 -10.65 14.44 -14.56
CA ARG A 64 -11.65 13.52 -14.01
C ARG A 64 -11.76 13.61 -12.49
N ASN A 65 -10.62 13.65 -11.79
CA ASN A 65 -10.61 13.85 -10.33
C ASN A 65 -11.21 15.21 -9.91
N ASN A 66 -10.93 16.27 -10.65
CA ASN A 66 -11.53 17.58 -10.39
C ASN A 66 -13.05 17.56 -10.60
N LEU A 67 -13.54 16.83 -11.61
CA LEU A 67 -14.97 16.63 -11.82
C LEU A 67 -15.60 15.80 -10.68
N ALA A 68 -14.89 14.78 -10.19
CA ALA A 68 -15.31 14.01 -9.01
C ALA A 68 -15.46 14.92 -7.77
N LEU A 69 -14.49 15.80 -7.51
CA LEU A 69 -14.56 16.78 -6.42
C LEU A 69 -15.71 17.78 -6.60
N ALA A 70 -16.00 18.21 -7.82
CA ALA A 70 -17.14 19.07 -8.11
C ALA A 70 -18.46 18.35 -7.80
N HIS A 71 -18.63 17.11 -8.25
CA HIS A 71 -19.81 16.30 -7.94
C HIS A 71 -19.95 15.99 -6.45
N LEU A 72 -18.83 15.74 -5.75
CA LEU A 72 -18.81 15.56 -4.30
C LEU A 72 -19.35 16.81 -3.59
N LYS A 73 -18.91 18.00 -4.00
CA LYS A 73 -19.39 19.28 -3.45
C LYS A 73 -20.87 19.53 -3.71
N THR A 74 -21.39 19.10 -4.86
CA THR A 74 -22.82 19.22 -5.19
C THR A 74 -23.68 18.07 -4.64
N GLY A 75 -23.10 17.12 -3.90
CA GLY A 75 -23.82 15.99 -3.30
C GLY A 75 -24.14 14.83 -4.25
N ASN A 76 -23.65 14.86 -5.49
CA ASN A 76 -23.88 13.82 -6.49
C ASN A 76 -22.91 12.65 -6.28
N LEU A 77 -23.05 11.92 -5.17
CA LEU A 77 -22.04 10.97 -4.68
C LEU A 77 -21.75 9.82 -5.66
N GLU A 78 -22.74 9.30 -6.38
CA GLU A 78 -22.53 8.22 -7.36
C GLU A 78 -21.75 8.68 -8.59
N LEU A 79 -22.05 9.89 -9.09
CA LEU A 79 -21.28 10.50 -10.17
C LEU A 79 -19.86 10.82 -9.71
N ALA A 80 -19.72 11.39 -8.50
CA ALA A 80 -18.40 11.65 -7.92
C ALA A 80 -17.55 10.37 -7.84
N ARG A 81 -18.15 9.26 -7.38
CA ARG A 81 -17.46 7.97 -7.30
C ARG A 81 -17.00 7.51 -8.67
N ARG A 82 -17.90 7.52 -9.66
CA ARG A 82 -17.57 7.11 -11.03
C ARG A 82 -16.40 7.91 -11.60
N GLU A 83 -16.42 9.22 -11.45
CA GLU A 83 -15.36 10.09 -11.98
C GLU A 83 -14.00 9.86 -11.27
N ALA A 84 -14.03 9.58 -9.96
CA ALA A 84 -12.82 9.21 -9.22
C ALA A 84 -12.29 7.83 -9.65
N GLU A 85 -13.17 6.85 -9.86
CA GLU A 85 -12.83 5.52 -10.37
C GLU A 85 -12.25 5.59 -11.79
N GLU A 86 -12.83 6.40 -12.68
CA GLU A 86 -12.28 6.64 -14.02
C GLU A 86 -10.89 7.31 -13.93
N ALA A 87 -10.68 8.28 -13.03
CA ALA A 87 -9.36 8.87 -12.81
C ALA A 87 -8.31 7.84 -12.37
N ILE A 88 -8.68 6.92 -11.48
CA ILE A 88 -7.83 5.81 -11.01
C ILE A 88 -7.57 4.80 -12.14
N GLN A 89 -8.55 4.55 -13.00
CA GLN A 89 -8.39 3.65 -14.15
C GLN A 89 -7.38 4.21 -15.15
N ILE A 90 -7.41 5.52 -15.41
CA ILE A 90 -6.46 6.21 -16.30
C ILE A 90 -5.07 6.27 -15.67
N ASN A 91 -4.98 6.57 -14.38
CA ASN A 91 -3.73 6.59 -13.64
C ASN A 91 -3.90 5.94 -12.25
N SER A 92 -3.56 4.66 -12.16
CA SER A 92 -3.68 3.88 -10.93
C SER A 92 -2.78 4.35 -9.79
N ARG A 93 -1.74 5.13 -10.11
CA ARG A 93 -0.80 5.73 -9.16
C ARG A 93 -1.16 7.17 -8.78
N PHE A 94 -2.32 7.67 -9.19
CA PHE A 94 -2.75 9.02 -8.83
C PHE A 94 -3.28 9.09 -7.40
N ALA A 95 -2.42 9.46 -6.46
CA ALA A 95 -2.72 9.46 -5.02
C ALA A 95 -3.95 10.31 -4.66
N GLU A 96 -4.10 11.47 -5.29
CA GLU A 96 -5.21 12.39 -5.05
C GLU A 96 -6.56 11.80 -5.47
N ALA A 97 -6.60 10.97 -6.52
CA ALA A 97 -7.84 10.31 -6.92
C ALA A 97 -8.29 9.24 -5.91
N HIS A 98 -7.34 8.48 -5.33
CA HIS A 98 -7.63 7.57 -4.21
C HIS A 98 -8.14 8.32 -2.97
N ASN A 99 -7.58 9.50 -2.68
CA ASN A 99 -8.07 10.36 -1.60
C ASN A 99 -9.47 10.92 -1.87
N THR A 100 -9.75 11.36 -3.10
CA THR A 100 -11.11 11.79 -3.47
C THR A 100 -12.11 10.65 -3.33
N LEU A 101 -11.75 9.44 -3.78
CA LEU A 101 -12.57 8.25 -3.58
C LEU A 101 -12.83 7.97 -2.09
N ALA A 102 -11.83 8.13 -1.23
CA ALA A 102 -11.97 7.99 0.21
C ALA A 102 -12.97 9.00 0.80
N LEU A 103 -12.86 10.28 0.44
CA LEU A 103 -13.78 11.34 0.85
C LEU A 103 -15.23 11.05 0.43
N ILE A 104 -15.41 10.53 -0.80
CA ILE A 104 -16.73 10.12 -1.30
C ILE A 104 -17.28 8.96 -0.46
N GLN A 105 -16.46 7.96 -0.16
CA GLN A 105 -16.85 6.80 0.66
C GLN A 105 -17.22 7.21 2.09
N GLU A 106 -16.51 8.18 2.70
CA GLU A 106 -16.89 8.74 4.01
C GLU A 106 -18.26 9.41 3.94
N ARG A 107 -18.53 10.22 2.91
CA ARG A 107 -19.85 10.85 2.70
C ARG A 107 -20.96 9.82 2.47
N GLN A 108 -20.62 8.64 1.97
CA GLN A 108 -21.53 7.50 1.83
C GLN A 108 -21.68 6.67 3.12
N GLY A 109 -20.98 7.02 4.21
CA GLY A 109 -20.98 6.26 5.47
C GLY A 109 -20.18 4.95 5.41
N ARG A 110 -19.33 4.76 4.39
CA ARG A 110 -18.53 3.55 4.18
C ARG A 110 -17.11 3.72 4.75
N ALA A 111 -17.02 3.89 6.07
CA ALA A 111 -15.76 4.19 6.76
C ALA A 111 -14.64 3.16 6.49
N ASP A 112 -14.96 1.86 6.50
CA ASP A 112 -13.96 0.81 6.24
C ASP A 112 -13.33 0.90 4.85
N LEU A 113 -14.12 1.27 3.83
CA LEU A 113 -13.61 1.46 2.48
C LEU A 113 -12.80 2.74 2.37
N ALA A 114 -13.28 3.83 3.01
CA ALA A 114 -12.56 5.09 3.03
C ALA A 114 -11.16 4.94 3.60
N ILE A 115 -10.99 4.21 4.71
CA ILE A 115 -9.67 3.93 5.29
C ILE A 115 -8.75 3.20 4.33
N LYS A 116 -9.26 2.19 3.59
CA LYS A 116 -8.45 1.48 2.58
C LYS A 116 -8.01 2.43 1.46
N SER A 117 -8.90 3.30 1.00
CA SER A 117 -8.61 4.28 -0.04
C SER A 117 -7.61 5.34 0.45
N TYR A 118 -7.72 5.81 1.69
CA TYR A 118 -6.74 6.70 2.31
C TYR A 118 -5.38 6.05 2.48
N GLN A 119 -5.33 4.79 2.92
CA GLN A 119 -4.09 4.02 2.99
C GLN A 119 -3.44 3.91 1.61
N LYS A 120 -4.23 3.62 0.57
CA LYS A 120 -3.70 3.53 -0.80
C LYS A 120 -3.16 4.87 -1.30
N ALA A 121 -3.82 5.98 -0.97
CA ALA A 121 -3.32 7.32 -1.30
C ALA A 121 -1.98 7.60 -0.60
N LEU A 122 -1.87 7.27 0.69
CA LEU A 122 -0.63 7.44 1.46
C LEU A 122 0.49 6.48 1.04
N ASP A 123 0.18 5.29 0.55
CA ASP A 123 1.19 4.37 -0.01
C ASP A 123 1.81 4.93 -1.30
N LEU A 124 1.03 5.70 -2.06
CA LEU A 124 1.46 6.32 -3.32
C LEU A 124 2.22 7.63 -3.09
N ASP A 125 1.79 8.43 -2.12
CA ASP A 125 2.41 9.71 -1.75
C ASP A 125 2.42 9.89 -0.21
N PRO A 126 3.41 9.30 0.49
CA PRO A 126 3.41 9.19 1.94
C PRO A 126 3.66 10.51 2.68
N ASP A 127 4.24 11.50 2.01
CA ASP A 127 4.64 12.78 2.59
C ASP A 127 3.78 13.95 2.09
N ASN A 128 2.62 13.63 1.50
CA ASN A 128 1.65 14.64 1.14
C ASN A 128 0.87 15.12 2.38
N PRO A 129 1.03 16.38 2.81
CA PRO A 129 0.39 16.84 4.04
C PRO A 129 -1.13 16.92 3.93
N VAL A 130 -1.69 17.04 2.73
CA VAL A 130 -3.16 17.03 2.51
C VAL A 130 -3.72 15.61 2.70
N LEU A 131 -3.04 14.61 2.13
CA LEU A 131 -3.44 13.20 2.28
C LEU A 131 -3.35 12.75 3.74
N LEU A 132 -2.24 13.11 4.41
CA LEU A 132 -2.03 12.83 5.83
C LEU A 132 -3.12 13.47 6.70
N TYR A 133 -3.49 14.72 6.41
CA TYR A 133 -4.54 15.43 7.13
C TYR A 133 -5.91 14.77 6.95
N ASN A 134 -6.32 14.48 5.70
CA ASN A 134 -7.62 13.84 5.45
C ASN A 134 -7.72 12.46 6.08
N ALA A 135 -6.67 11.64 5.97
CA ALA A 135 -6.61 10.35 6.63
C ALA A 135 -6.66 10.49 8.16
N ALA A 136 -5.99 11.49 8.74
CA ALA A 136 -6.07 11.78 10.17
C ALA A 136 -7.51 12.07 10.62
N LEU A 137 -8.25 12.89 9.87
CA LEU A 137 -9.67 13.16 10.14
C LEU A 137 -10.51 11.88 10.09
N ALA A 138 -10.24 11.00 9.13
CA ALA A 138 -10.93 9.72 9.01
C ALA A 138 -10.70 8.84 10.24
N TYR A 139 -9.45 8.70 10.69
CA TYR A 139 -9.13 7.96 11.92
C TYR A 139 -9.69 8.61 13.18
N ASP A 140 -9.78 9.95 13.24
CA ASP A 140 -10.42 10.68 14.34
C ASP A 140 -11.92 10.33 14.45
N SER A 141 -12.59 10.24 13.29
CA SER A 141 -14.02 9.87 13.21
C SER A 141 -14.29 8.43 13.65
N MET A 142 -13.28 7.55 13.55
CA MET A 142 -13.33 6.15 14.00
C MET A 142 -12.86 5.96 15.45
N ASP A 143 -12.65 7.04 16.19
CA ASP A 143 -12.10 7.02 17.56
C ASP A 143 -10.71 6.37 17.68
N SER A 144 -9.97 6.30 16.57
CA SER A 144 -8.60 5.80 16.52
C SER A 144 -7.60 6.94 16.80
N GLY A 145 -7.68 7.52 18.00
CA GLY A 145 -6.90 8.68 18.43
C GLY A 145 -5.38 8.59 18.22
N PRO A 146 -4.70 7.47 18.57
CA PRO A 146 -3.26 7.35 18.38
C PRO A 146 -2.81 7.53 16.92
N LYS A 147 -3.51 6.87 15.98
CA LYS A 147 -3.18 6.92 14.56
C LYS A 147 -3.54 8.26 13.93
N ALA A 148 -4.70 8.81 14.30
CA ALA A 148 -5.11 10.16 13.90
C ALA A 148 -4.03 11.19 14.31
N MET A 149 -3.53 11.09 15.55
CA MET A 149 -2.49 11.97 16.06
C MET A 149 -1.14 11.81 15.40
N GLU A 150 -0.74 10.58 15.08
CA GLU A 150 0.49 10.31 14.36
C GLU A 150 0.50 10.98 12.98
N LEU A 151 -0.55 10.78 12.19
CA LEU A 151 -0.68 11.34 10.85
C LEU A 151 -0.72 12.88 10.86
N LEU A 152 -1.49 13.46 11.79
CA LEU A 152 -1.58 14.91 11.93
C LEU A 152 -0.23 15.55 12.32
N LYS A 153 0.56 14.89 13.18
CA LYS A 153 1.92 15.32 13.53
C LYS A 153 2.85 15.29 12.34
N ARG A 154 2.75 14.27 11.48
CA ARG A 154 3.54 14.20 10.24
C ARG A 154 3.20 15.36 9.30
N ALA A 155 1.91 15.61 9.06
CA ALA A 155 1.45 16.74 8.24
C ALA A 155 1.92 18.09 8.78
N HIS A 156 1.85 18.30 10.10
CA HIS A 156 2.33 19.51 10.77
C HIS A 156 3.82 19.74 10.57
N ARG A 157 4.66 18.71 10.73
CA ARG A 157 6.12 18.80 10.49
C ARG A 157 6.43 19.22 9.06
N ILE A 158 5.75 18.62 8.06
CA ILE A 158 5.97 18.96 6.65
C ILE A 158 5.66 20.44 6.39
N TYR A 159 4.53 20.96 6.90
CA TYR A 159 4.22 22.38 6.74
C TYR A 159 5.13 23.31 7.55
N GLN A 160 5.61 22.87 8.70
CA GLN A 160 6.61 23.59 9.48
C GLN A 160 7.93 23.72 8.70
N ASP A 161 8.42 22.61 8.15
CA ASP A 161 9.66 22.56 7.38
C ASP A 161 9.56 23.36 6.08
N ALA A 162 8.38 23.35 5.45
CA ALA A 162 8.06 24.16 4.26
C ALA A 162 7.80 25.65 4.58
N GLN A 163 7.80 26.06 5.85
CA GLN A 163 7.50 27.43 6.30
C GLN A 163 6.10 27.93 5.86
N GLU A 164 5.14 27.03 5.74
CA GLU A 164 3.75 27.29 5.35
C GLU A 164 2.93 27.78 6.56
N GLY A 165 3.28 28.98 7.06
CA GLY A 165 2.81 29.52 8.33
C GLY A 165 1.30 29.40 8.60
N PRO A 166 0.40 29.76 7.66
CA PRO A 166 -1.04 29.62 7.88
C PRO A 166 -1.48 28.15 8.06
N LYS A 167 -0.93 27.22 7.27
CA LYS A 167 -1.29 25.79 7.32
C LYS A 167 -0.68 25.12 8.55
N GLU A 168 0.57 25.44 8.86
CA GLU A 168 1.27 25.01 10.08
C GLU A 168 0.48 25.44 11.33
N LYS A 169 0.12 26.72 11.41
CA LYS A 169 -0.64 27.26 12.54
C LYS A 169 -1.97 26.56 12.71
N HIS A 170 -2.70 26.33 11.61
CA HIS A 170 -3.96 25.60 11.65
C HIS A 170 -3.77 24.17 12.21
N LEU A 171 -2.81 23.41 11.68
CA LEU A 171 -2.58 22.04 12.17
C LEU A 171 -2.09 22.02 13.62
N ARG A 172 -1.34 23.03 14.07
CA ARG A 172 -0.93 23.18 15.47
C ARG A 172 -2.11 23.38 16.41
N GLU A 173 -3.11 24.15 16.01
CA GLU A 173 -4.34 24.36 16.77
C GLU A 173 -5.15 23.05 16.87
N VAL A 174 -5.35 22.36 15.73
CA VAL A 174 -6.01 21.04 15.70
C VAL A 174 -5.27 20.02 16.58
N LEU A 175 -3.93 20.00 16.54
CA LEU A 175 -3.10 19.15 17.39
C LEU A 175 -3.31 19.42 18.88
N ALA A 176 -3.45 20.69 19.28
CA ALA A 176 -3.70 21.06 20.67
C ALA A 176 -5.06 20.55 21.15
N ASP A 177 -6.09 20.66 20.31
CA ASP A 177 -7.43 20.19 20.63
C ASP A 177 -7.51 18.66 20.67
N TRP A 178 -6.91 17.98 19.70
CA TRP A 178 -6.87 16.51 19.67
C TRP A 178 -6.02 15.94 20.80
N LYS A 179 -4.97 16.64 21.23
CA LYS A 179 -4.21 16.25 22.43
C LYS A 179 -5.11 16.25 23.67
N ARG A 180 -6.03 17.21 23.81
CA ARG A 180 -6.99 17.24 24.92
C ARG A 180 -8.06 16.16 24.77
N LYS A 181 -8.56 15.93 23.54
CA LYS A 181 -9.56 14.90 23.23
C LYS A 181 -9.06 13.48 23.54
N TYR A 182 -7.82 13.19 23.17
CA TYR A 182 -7.22 11.85 23.26
C TYR A 182 -6.24 11.66 24.43
N GLN A 183 -6.00 12.69 25.23
CA GLN A 183 -5.38 12.48 26.54
C GLN A 183 -6.39 11.71 27.41
N PRO A 184 -5.95 10.66 28.12
CA PRO A 184 -6.80 10.08 29.15
C PRO A 184 -7.20 11.20 30.11
N GLN A 185 -8.51 11.36 30.34
CA GLN A 185 -9.01 12.21 31.41
C GLN A 185 -8.68 11.56 32.75
N SER A 186 -7.40 11.47 33.10
CA SER A 186 -7.01 11.29 34.49
C SER A 186 -7.30 12.63 35.18
N GLN A 187 -8.52 12.77 35.68
CA GLN A 187 -8.86 13.89 36.56
C GLN A 187 -8.17 13.76 37.92
N ASN A 188 -7.41 12.68 38.17
CA ASN A 188 -6.69 12.49 39.42
C ASN A 188 -5.18 12.33 39.17
N PRO A 189 -4.34 13.30 39.59
CA PRO A 189 -2.88 13.17 39.56
C PRO A 189 -2.38 11.87 40.22
N ALA A 190 -3.12 11.35 41.20
CA ALA A 190 -2.82 10.08 41.86
C ALA A 190 -2.92 8.86 40.92
N GLU A 191 -3.83 8.85 39.95
CA GLU A 191 -3.97 7.73 39.01
C GLU A 191 -2.88 7.76 37.93
N ILE A 192 -2.46 8.95 37.49
CA ILE A 192 -1.30 9.11 36.60
C ILE A 192 -0.04 8.62 37.31
N GLN A 193 0.15 9.05 38.55
CA GLN A 193 1.32 8.68 39.35
C GLN A 193 1.33 7.18 39.64
N MET A 194 0.17 6.59 39.91
CA MET A 194 0.02 5.15 40.08
C MET A 194 0.27 4.38 38.78
N ALA A 195 -0.20 4.86 37.63
CA ALA A 195 0.07 4.25 36.32
C ALA A 195 1.56 4.36 35.91
N GLU A 196 2.21 5.48 36.20
CA GLU A 196 3.65 5.67 36.02
C GLU A 196 4.47 4.78 36.96
N GLU A 197 4.06 4.62 38.22
CA GLU A 197 4.69 3.70 39.16
C GLU A 197 4.52 2.24 38.73
N ILE A 198 3.32 1.82 38.31
CA ILE A 198 3.05 0.47 37.80
C ILE A 198 3.94 0.19 36.59
N ARG A 199 3.99 1.12 35.63
CA ARG A 199 4.85 1.00 34.44
C ARG A 199 6.34 0.93 34.80
N GLY A 200 6.80 1.75 35.75
CA GLY A 200 8.17 1.70 36.25
C GLY A 200 8.50 0.40 37.00
N GLN A 201 7.53 -0.25 37.65
CA GLN A 201 7.70 -1.56 38.27
C GLN A 201 7.73 -2.71 37.25
N GLU A 202 6.93 -2.63 36.19
CA GLU A 202 6.96 -3.60 35.09
C GLU A 202 8.27 -3.54 34.29
N GLU A 203 8.79 -2.33 34.03
CA GLU A 203 10.09 -2.13 33.40
C GLU A 203 11.22 -2.69 34.30
N LYS A 204 11.18 -2.45 35.61
CA LYS A 204 12.12 -3.04 36.58
C LYS A 204 12.01 -4.56 36.67
N LYS A 205 10.80 -5.14 36.60
CA LYS A 205 10.59 -6.60 36.54
C LYS A 205 11.11 -7.22 35.26
N ASN A 206 10.94 -6.55 34.12
CA ASN A 206 11.48 -7.03 32.83
C ASN A 206 13.02 -6.94 32.78
N ILE A 207 13.60 -5.93 33.43
CA ILE A 207 15.07 -5.84 33.60
C ILE A 207 15.58 -6.89 34.61
N ALA A 208 14.86 -7.15 35.70
CA ALA A 208 15.22 -8.20 36.65
C ALA A 208 15.05 -9.62 36.06
N GLY A 209 14.03 -9.83 35.22
CA GLY A 209 13.80 -11.08 34.49
C GLY A 209 14.83 -11.35 33.40
N SER A 210 15.44 -10.32 32.81
CA SER A 210 16.55 -10.48 31.86
C SER A 210 17.91 -10.69 32.54
N GLN A 211 18.03 -10.44 33.84
CA GLN A 211 19.25 -10.67 34.63
C GLN A 211 19.30 -12.03 35.35
N SER A 212 18.23 -12.82 35.41
CA SER A 212 18.25 -14.16 36.04
C SER A 212 18.58 -15.32 35.10
N SER A 213 18.81 -15.08 33.80
CA SER A 213 19.13 -16.12 32.80
C SER A 213 20.64 -16.35 32.57
N SER A 214 21.46 -16.23 33.61
CA SER A 214 22.86 -16.70 33.57
C SER A 214 23.20 -17.57 34.78
N ILE A 215 22.51 -18.71 34.89
CA ILE A 215 23.05 -19.88 35.59
C ILE A 215 23.69 -20.77 34.53
N ARG A 216 25.02 -20.67 34.38
CA ARG A 216 25.81 -21.71 33.70
C ARG A 216 25.66 -23.02 34.50
N PRO A 217 25.31 -24.16 33.88
CA PRO A 217 25.41 -25.43 34.57
C PRO A 217 26.89 -25.76 34.80
N GLN A 218 27.27 -26.03 36.05
CA GLN A 218 28.56 -26.67 36.36
C GLN A 218 28.53 -28.11 35.86
N VAL A 219 29.54 -28.48 35.07
CA VAL A 219 29.77 -29.86 34.63
C VAL A 219 30.75 -30.48 35.62
N GLU A 220 30.25 -31.40 36.46
CA GLU A 220 31.13 -32.29 37.24
C GLU A 220 31.70 -33.40 36.34
N PRO A 221 32.96 -33.83 36.51
CA PRO A 221 33.54 -34.89 35.71
C PRO A 221 33.17 -36.28 36.24
N LEU A 222 32.52 -37.08 35.39
CA LEU A 222 32.21 -38.49 35.63
C LEU A 222 33.48 -39.37 35.64
N LYS A 223 33.72 -40.05 36.77
CA LYS A 223 34.54 -41.27 36.85
C LYS A 223 33.86 -42.42 36.10
N LYS A 224 34.64 -43.22 35.37
CA LYS A 224 34.30 -44.57 34.87
C LYS A 224 35.30 -45.59 35.46
N PRO A 225 35.08 -46.91 35.37
CA PRO A 225 33.84 -47.68 35.18
C PRO A 225 33.66 -48.83 36.20
N GLY A 226 32.45 -49.36 36.31
CA GLY A 226 32.14 -50.65 36.94
C GLY A 226 31.19 -51.44 36.04
N THR A 227 31.55 -52.69 35.79
CA THR A 227 31.02 -53.68 34.83
C THR A 227 29.62 -54.22 35.13
N GLY A 228 28.90 -54.66 34.09
CA GLY A 228 27.67 -55.46 34.14
C GLY A 228 26.64 -54.97 33.11
N GLU A 229 26.64 -55.50 31.90
CA GLU A 229 25.80 -56.61 31.42
C GLU A 229 24.47 -56.16 30.81
N LEU A 230 24.30 -56.50 29.52
CA LEU A 230 23.04 -56.87 28.80
C LEU A 230 21.98 -55.74 28.66
N GLU A 231 21.27 -55.48 27.56
CA GLU A 231 21.01 -56.18 26.31
C GLU A 231 20.24 -55.23 25.35
N LYS A 232 20.50 -55.36 24.05
CA LYS A 232 19.55 -55.45 22.90
C LYS A 232 18.42 -54.41 22.69
N GLU A 233 18.44 -53.76 21.50
CA GLU A 233 17.46 -53.91 20.38
C GLU A 233 16.44 -52.75 20.39
N ALA A 234 15.91 -52.16 19.31
CA ALA A 234 16.02 -52.24 17.85
C ALA A 234 15.39 -50.91 17.31
N GLU A 235 16.02 -50.20 16.37
CA GLU A 235 15.71 -50.13 14.92
C GLU A 235 14.34 -49.59 14.45
N SER A 236 14.43 -48.90 13.29
CA SER A 236 13.41 -48.49 12.30
C SER A 236 12.85 -47.06 12.46
N SER A 237 13.25 -46.08 11.62
CA SER A 237 12.96 -45.91 10.18
C SER A 237 11.43 -45.81 9.93
N ASN A 238 10.86 -44.84 9.20
CA ASN A 238 11.23 -44.34 7.89
C ASN A 238 10.44 -43.05 7.52
N GLN A 239 10.92 -42.33 6.52
CA GLN A 239 10.58 -40.99 6.00
C GLN A 239 9.19 -40.84 5.29
N PRO A 240 8.76 -39.59 4.96
CA PRO A 240 7.48 -39.29 4.31
C PRO A 240 7.55 -39.10 2.77
N SER A 241 6.46 -39.41 2.07
CA SER A 241 6.31 -39.29 0.61
C SER A 241 5.47 -38.07 0.20
N GLY A 242 5.97 -37.27 -0.75
CA GLY A 242 5.23 -36.23 -1.51
C GLY A 242 4.56 -36.76 -2.80
N PRO A 243 4.24 -35.89 -3.79
CA PRO A 243 2.89 -35.41 -4.07
C PRO A 243 2.24 -35.99 -5.35
N LYS A 244 0.91 -35.84 -5.51
CA LYS A 244 0.17 -36.19 -6.73
C LYS A 244 -0.50 -34.98 -7.39
N ILE A 245 -0.19 -34.76 -8.67
CA ILE A 245 -0.81 -33.80 -9.60
C ILE A 245 -1.84 -34.56 -10.45
N LEU A 246 -3.02 -33.97 -10.69
CA LEU A 246 -4.04 -34.48 -11.63
C LEU A 246 -4.29 -33.46 -12.76
N LYS A 247 -4.17 -33.95 -14.01
CA LYS A 247 -4.58 -33.30 -15.28
C LYS A 247 -5.96 -33.83 -15.71
N VAL A 248 -6.82 -32.98 -16.27
CA VAL A 248 -8.02 -33.33 -17.08
C VAL A 248 -8.26 -32.16 -18.07
N THR A 249 -7.81 -32.19 -19.33
CA THR A 249 -8.43 -32.67 -20.60
C THR A 249 -9.74 -31.98 -21.04
N GLN A 250 -9.68 -31.33 -22.22
CA GLN A 250 -10.81 -30.85 -23.02
C GLN A 250 -11.39 -31.94 -23.94
N PRO A 251 -12.55 -31.68 -24.57
CA PRO A 251 -12.81 -32.21 -25.91
C PRO A 251 -13.28 -31.16 -26.96
N SER A 252 -12.71 -31.30 -28.16
CA SER A 252 -13.21 -30.90 -29.49
C SER A 252 -14.40 -31.81 -29.90
N SER A 253 -15.25 -31.62 -30.92
CA SER A 253 -15.22 -30.90 -32.22
C SER A 253 -16.60 -31.06 -32.92
N SER A 254 -17.11 -30.00 -33.56
CA SER A 254 -17.73 -29.80 -34.93
C SER A 254 -18.61 -30.89 -35.62
N PRO A 255 -19.17 -30.69 -36.85
CA PRO A 255 -19.63 -29.51 -37.63
C PRO A 255 -21.05 -29.71 -38.28
N SER A 256 -21.56 -28.74 -39.07
CA SER A 256 -22.32 -28.87 -40.36
C SER A 256 -23.20 -27.61 -40.60
N GLU A 257 -22.89 -26.70 -41.53
CA GLU A 257 -23.10 -26.72 -43.00
C GLU A 257 -24.37 -25.97 -43.48
N ARG A 258 -24.14 -24.99 -44.39
CA ARG A 258 -24.93 -24.59 -45.59
C ARG A 258 -25.76 -23.28 -45.61
N ARG A 259 -25.24 -22.38 -46.49
CA ARG A 259 -25.87 -21.69 -47.65
C ARG A 259 -26.75 -20.44 -47.40
N ASP A 260 -26.16 -19.25 -47.63
CA ASP A 260 -26.41 -18.22 -48.70
C ASP A 260 -27.72 -18.28 -49.52
N PRO A 261 -28.16 -17.20 -50.25
CA PRO A 261 -27.74 -15.77 -50.28
C PRO A 261 -28.91 -14.73 -50.47
N GLU A 262 -28.55 -13.46 -50.76
CA GLU A 262 -29.33 -12.33 -51.37
C GLU A 262 -30.41 -11.66 -50.47
N GLU A 263 -30.58 -10.33 -50.37
CA GLU A 263 -30.29 -9.12 -51.20
C GLU A 263 -29.68 -7.98 -50.38
#